data_AF-A0A7C3QM38-F1
#
_entry.id   AF-A0A7C3QM38-F1
#
_cell.length_a   1.000
_cell.length_b   1.000
_cell.length_c   1.000
_cell.angle_alpha   90.00
_cell.angle_beta   90.00
_cell.angle_gamma   90.00
#
_symmetry.space_group_name_H-M   'P 1'
#
loop_
_entity.id
_entity.type
_entity.pdbx_description
1 polymer ?
#
loop_
_entity_poly.entity_id
_entity_poly.type
_entity_poly.pdbx_seq_one_letter_code
_entity_poly.pdbx_strand_id
1 'polypeptide(L)' 'SREILASLRDEDLEGKRVWVDSGGKVEQEVFTVRWILNHVLTHEAHHGGQLGYLRRLLRAPPAPILAPLRPEDR' A
#
# COMPACT_ATOMS: atom_id res chain seq x y z
N SER A 1 -2.16 -5.81 -11.34
CA SER A 1 -2.16 -4.75 -10.31
C SER A 1 -1.62 -3.42 -10.80
N ARG A 2 -0.42 -3.36 -11.41
CA ARG A 2 0.15 -2.10 -11.94
C ARG A 2 -0.75 -1.41 -12.97
N GLU A 3 -1.30 -2.18 -13.92
CA GLU A 3 -2.24 -1.67 -14.93
C GLU A 3 -3.54 -1.12 -14.32
N ILE A 4 -4.06 -1.77 -13.27
CA ILE A 4 -5.27 -1.34 -12.54
C ILE A 4 -5.02 -0.01 -11.83
N LEU A 5 -3.86 0.14 -11.17
CA LEU A 5 -3.49 1.40 -10.53
C LEU A 5 -3.27 2.51 -11.56
N ALA A 6 -2.68 2.18 -12.72
CA ALA A 6 -2.45 3.13 -13.80
C ALA A 6 -3.74 3.59 -14.48
N SER A 7 -4.80 2.79 -14.44
CA SER A 7 -6.10 3.14 -15.03
C SER A 7 -7.02 3.95 -14.09
N LEU A 8 -6.62 4.18 -12.83
CA LEU A 8 -7.42 4.98 -11.90
C LEU A 8 -7.44 6.45 -12.31
N ARG A 9 -8.63 7.04 -12.33
CA ARG A 9 -8.85 8.48 -12.48
C ARG A 9 -9.12 9.10 -11.12
N ASP A 10 -8.99 10.43 -11.03
CA ASP A 10 -9.26 11.16 -9.78
C ASP A 10 -10.68 10.94 -9.25
N GLU A 11 -11.65 10.79 -10.15
CA GLU A 11 -13.05 10.48 -9.84
C GLU A 11 -13.19 9.15 -9.08
N ASP A 12 -12.36 8.16 -9.44
CA ASP A 12 -12.41 6.81 -8.88
C ASP A 12 -11.89 6.80 -7.43
N LEU A 13 -11.06 7.78 -7.05
CA LEU A 13 -10.43 7.87 -5.73
C LEU A 13 -11.42 8.16 -4.61
N GLU A 14 -12.53 8.84 -4.90
CA GLU A 14 -13.58 9.13 -3.92
C GLU A 14 -14.65 8.03 -3.85
N GLY A 15 -14.52 7.00 -4.69
CA GLY A 15 -15.37 5.82 -4.65
C GLY A 15 -15.32 5.12 -3.29
N LYS A 16 -16.47 5.01 -2.63
CA LYS A 16 -16.61 4.32 -1.35
C LYS A 16 -16.56 2.81 -1.53
N ARG A 17 -15.91 2.11 -0.61
CA ARG A 17 -15.84 0.66 -0.53
C ARG A 17 -16.33 0.23 0.85
N VAL A 18 -17.12 -0.83 0.85
CA VAL A 18 -17.64 -1.46 2.07
C VAL A 18 -16.80 -2.71 2.31
N TRP A 19 -16.24 -2.82 3.52
CA TRP A 19 -15.61 -4.05 3.93
C TRP A 19 -16.66 -5.05 4.38
N VAL A 20 -16.54 -6.29 3.91
CA VAL A 20 -17.39 -7.40 4.33
C VAL A 20 -16.45 -8.43 4.91
N ASP A 21 -16.68 -8.81 6.17
CA ASP A 21 -15.84 -9.81 6.82
C ASP A 21 -16.04 -11.20 6.19
N SER A 22 -15.14 -12.11 6.51
CA SER A 22 -15.15 -13.49 6.02
C SER A 22 -16.39 -14.29 6.46
N GLY A 23 -17.15 -13.81 7.44
CA GLY A 23 -18.39 -14.39 7.94
C GLY A 23 -19.65 -13.77 7.33
N GLY A 24 -19.52 -12.86 6.37
CA GLY A 24 -20.64 -12.15 5.74
C GLY A 24 -21.25 -11.06 6.62
N LYS A 25 -20.66 -10.75 7.78
CA LYS A 25 -21.02 -9.56 8.55
C LYS A 25 -20.38 -8.34 7.91
N VAL A 26 -21.22 -7.39 7.56
CA VAL A 26 -20.79 -6.06 7.14
C VAL A 26 -20.44 -5.30 8.42
N GLU A 27 -19.16 -5.27 8.78
CA GLU A 27 -18.67 -4.18 9.65
C GLU A 27 -18.63 -2.94 8.77
N GLN A 28 -19.53 -2.00 9.06
CA GLN A 28 -19.85 -0.90 8.16
C GLN A 28 -18.79 0.21 8.25
N GLU A 29 -17.52 -0.12 7.98
CA GLU A 29 -16.50 0.86 7.73
C GLU A 29 -16.45 1.18 6.25
N VAL A 30 -16.72 2.44 5.93
CA VAL A 30 -16.80 2.92 4.56
C VAL A 30 -15.55 3.74 4.26
N PHE A 31 -14.67 3.18 3.44
CA PHE A 31 -13.41 3.82 3.06
C PHE A 31 -13.45 4.29 1.61
N THR A 32 -12.82 5.43 1.32
CA THR A 32 -12.57 5.84 -0.07
C THR A 32 -11.39 5.07 -0.65
N VAL A 33 -11.33 4.90 -1.97
CA VAL A 33 -10.16 4.33 -2.64
C VAL A 33 -8.89 5.12 -2.30
N ARG A 34 -8.98 6.46 -2.19
CA ARG A 34 -7.89 7.32 -1.72
C ARG A 34 -7.38 6.90 -0.33
N TRP A 35 -8.28 6.71 0.62
CA TRP A 35 -7.92 6.29 1.97
C TRP A 35 -7.24 4.93 1.94
N ILE A 36 -7.79 3.96 1.19
CA ILE A 36 -7.24 2.61 1.09
C ILE A 36 -5.82 2.64 0.51
N LEU A 37 -5.60 3.36 -0.59
CA LEU A 37 -4.28 3.48 -1.20
C LEU A 37 -3.26 4.11 -0.25
N ASN A 38 -3.64 5.21 0.42
CA ASN A 38 -2.80 5.84 1.42
C ASN A 38 -2.49 4.88 2.58
N HIS A 39 -3.51 4.17 3.08
CA HIS A 39 -3.35 3.18 4.14
C HIS A 39 -2.34 2.10 3.76
N VAL A 40 -2.49 1.47 2.59
CA VAL A 40 -1.57 0.41 2.12
C VAL A 40 -0.14 0.93 1.97
N LEU A 41 0.05 2.14 1.44
CA LEU A 41 1.39 2.73 1.33
C LEU A 41 2.04 2.96 2.70
N THR A 42 1.28 3.51 3.66
CA THR A 42 1.78 3.73 5.02
C THR A 42 2.03 2.41 5.76
N HIS A 43 1.20 1.39 5.51
CA HIS A 43 1.34 0.05 6.09
C HIS A 43 2.60 -0.65 5.55
N GLU A 44 2.86 -0.57 4.25
CA GLU A 44 4.08 -1.10 3.65
C GLU A 44 5.33 -0.40 4.20
N ALA A 45 5.30 0.93 4.34
CA ALA A 45 6.41 1.68 4.93
C ALA A 45 6.67 1.27 6.40
N HIS A 46 5.61 1.05 7.17
CA HIS A 46 5.70 0.55 8.55
C HIS A 46 6.40 -0.81 8.61
N HIS A 47 5.98 -1.77 7.79
CA HIS A 47 6.63 -3.08 7.71
C HIS A 47 8.06 -3.00 7.15
N GLY A 48 8.32 -2.11 6.19
CA GLY A 48 9.67 -1.81 5.71
C GLY A 48 10.60 -1.38 6.85
N GLY A 49 10.11 -0.54 7.78
CA GLY A 49 10.83 -0.16 8.99
C GLY A 49 11.14 -1.35 9.91
N GLN A 50 10.14 -2.20 10.18
CA GLN A 50 10.32 -3.41 10.99
C GLN A 50 11.34 -4.37 10.37
N LEU A 51 11.27 -4.61 9.06
CA LEU A 51 12.23 -5.44 8.33
C LEU A 51 13.64 -4.84 8.36
N GLY A 52 13.76 -3.52 8.24
CA GLY A 52 15.04 -2.82 8.38
C GLY A 52 15.67 -3.04 9.75
N TYR A 53 14.86 -2.94 10.82
CA TYR A 53 15.30 -3.23 12.18
C TYR A 53 15.73 -4.69 12.36
N LEU A 54 14.92 -5.65 11.90
CA LEU A 54 15.24 -7.08 11.98
C LEU A 54 16.54 -7.43 11.24
N ARG A 55 16.75 -6.88 10.04
CA ARG A 55 18.01 -7.06 9.30
C ARG A 55 19.22 -6.60 10.11
N ARG A 56 19.11 -5.45 10.78
CA ARG A 56 20.19 -4.92 11.62
C ARG A 56 20.48 -5.83 12.81
N LEU A 57 19.45 -6.34 13.48
CA LEU A 57 19.62 -7.31 14.58
C LEU A 57 20.32 -8.59 14.12
N LEU A 58 19.95 -9.08 12.94
CA LEU A 58 20.50 -10.30 12.35
C LEU A 58 21.84 -10.10 11.64
N ARG A 59 22.40 -8.88 11.65
CA ARG A 59 23.60 -8.50 10.88
C ARG A 59 23.50 -8.85 9.39
N ALA A 60 22.29 -8.86 8.85
CA ALA A 60 22.04 -9.09 7.44
C ALA A 60 22.43 -7.84 6.64
N PRO A 61 22.84 -8.00 5.37
CA PRO A 61 23.12 -6.86 4.50
C PRO A 61 21.89 -5.94 4.38
N PRO A 62 22.11 -4.62 4.20
CA PRO A 62 21.03 -3.66 4.05
C PRO A 62 20.15 -4.05 2.86
N ALA A 63 18.85 -3.81 2.98
CA ALA A 63 17.95 -3.94 1.84
C ALA A 63 18.39 -2.96 0.74
N PRO A 64 18.31 -3.35 -0.54
CA PRO A 64 18.57 -2.41 -1.62
C PRO A 64 17.59 -1.25 -1.51
N ILE A 65 18.14 -0.03 -1.50
CA ILE A 65 17.31 1.17 -1.63
C ILE A 65 16.82 1.17 -3.06
N LEU A 66 15.51 0.97 -3.25
CA LEU A 66 14.89 1.18 -4.56
C LEU A 66 15.09 2.65 -4.91
N ALA A 67 15.93 2.92 -5.90
CA ALA A 67 16.09 4.26 -6.44
C ALA A 67 14.71 4.78 -6.87
N PRO A 68 14.42 6.09 -6.70
CA PRO A 68 13.20 6.66 -7.24
C PRO A 68 13.10 6.30 -8.73
N LEU A 69 11.94 5.78 -9.15
CA LEU A 69 11.67 5.50 -10.56
C LEU A 69 11.95 6.77 -11.34
N ARG A 70 12.90 6.69 -12.27
CA ARG A 70 13.27 7.86 -13.07
C ARG A 70 12.17 8.07 -14.11
N PRO A 71 11.97 9.30 -14.60
CA PRO A 71 10.98 9.58 -15.62
C PRO A 71 11.09 8.67 -16.85
N GLU A 72 12.32 8.26 -17.20
CA GLU A 72 12.64 7.34 -18.30
C GLU A 72 12.26 5.86 -18.06
N ASP A 73 11.88 5.47 -16.84
CA ASP A 73 11.47 4.09 -16.51
C ASP A 73 9.93 3.89 -16.65
N ARG A 74 9.22 4.85 -17.28
CA ARG A 74 7.76 4.84 -17.53
C ARG A 74 7.40 4.43 -18.95
#